data_AF-A0A9P5AD59-F1
#
_entry.id   AF-A0A9P5AD59-F1
#
_cell.length_a   1.000
_cell.length_b   1.000
_cell.length_c   1.000
_cell.angle_alpha   90.00
_cell.angle_beta   90.00
_cell.angle_gamma   90.00
#
_symmetry.space_group_name_H-M   'P 1'
#
loop_
_entity.id
_entity.type
_entity.pdbx_description
1 polymer ?
#
loop_
_entity_poly.entity_id
_entity_poly.type
_entity_poly.pdbx_seq_one_letter_code
_entity_poly.pdbx_strand_id
1 'polypeptide(L)'
;MSSSTSALKQLPRDIASVVSHGQTYIFFINEHHELAYLVTSSGDSKIYEHHVVSVTNGVDNNPRPPRAKCGTVAAVAWDGQGDHEIRIYYIVAEDGDCSKRGYVQEVAYNLANKWELGNLGYDEAGRHWVDSDASLSACALVWPDKADLKVFASGKDDRGNLKLTKFFFDYAEEQWVKDIIPNRW
;
A
#
# COMPACT_ATOMS: atom_id res chain seq x y z
N MET A 1 18.16 20.69 18.94
CA MET A 1 17.35 19.51 19.29
C MET A 1 15.91 19.81 18.91
N SER A 2 15.46 19.32 17.76
CA SER A 2 14.08 19.51 17.27
C SER A 2 13.23 18.36 17.80
N SER A 3 12.15 18.67 18.53
CA SER A 3 11.28 17.68 19.17
C SER A 3 10.37 16.99 18.16
N SER A 4 10.32 15.67 18.23
CA SER A 4 9.58 14.71 17.40
C SER A 4 8.04 14.74 17.55
N THR A 5 7.44 15.84 17.99
CA THR A 5 6.01 15.89 18.37
C THR A 5 5.04 16.39 17.29
N SER A 6 5.46 16.65 16.05
CA SER A 6 4.55 17.22 15.02
C SER A 6 4.03 16.25 13.96
N ALA A 7 4.52 15.01 13.90
CA ALA A 7 4.16 14.08 12.81
C ALA A 7 2.73 13.51 12.90
N LEU A 8 2.15 13.46 14.10
CA LEU A 8 0.84 12.87 14.37
C LEU A 8 -0.02 13.87 15.16
N LYS A 9 -0.66 14.82 14.47
CA LYS A 9 -1.68 15.68 15.10
C LYS A 9 -3.03 14.98 15.25
N GLN A 10 -3.27 13.93 14.48
CA GLN A 10 -4.43 13.05 14.56
C GLN A 10 -3.97 11.59 14.54
N LEU A 11 -4.71 10.72 15.24
CA LEU A 11 -4.44 9.29 15.22
C LEU A 11 -4.68 8.75 13.79
N PRO A 12 -3.71 8.01 13.21
CA PRO A 12 -3.95 7.34 11.95
C PRO A 12 -5.07 6.31 12.14
N ARG A 13 -6.00 6.25 11.19
CA ARG A 13 -7.14 5.32 11.27
C ARG A 13 -6.72 3.86 11.12
N ASP A 14 -5.64 3.62 10.40
CA ASP A 14 -5.10 2.29 10.11
C ASP A 14 -3.58 2.40 9.95
N ILE A 15 -2.89 1.28 10.15
CA ILE A 15 -1.42 1.19 10.04
C ILE A 15 -1.04 -0.16 9.44
N ALA A 16 0.04 -0.18 8.67
CA ALA A 16 0.71 -1.40 8.25
C ALA A 16 2.18 -1.34 8.64
N SER A 17 2.77 -2.45 9.05
CA SER A 17 4.17 -2.48 9.44
C SER A 17 4.90 -3.65 8.81
N VAL A 18 6.15 -3.42 8.43
CA VAL A 18 7.05 -4.46 7.91
C VAL A 18 8.43 -4.28 8.53
N VAL A 19 9.19 -5.37 8.57
CA VAL A 19 10.62 -5.31 8.85
C VAL A 19 11.35 -5.59 7.55
N SER A 20 12.28 -4.70 7.20
CA SER A 20 13.17 -4.88 6.06
C SER A 20 14.57 -4.45 6.49
N HIS A 21 15.56 -5.31 6.27
CA HIS A 21 16.96 -5.00 6.60
C HIS A 21 17.24 -4.58 8.05
N GLY A 22 16.51 -5.15 9.00
CA GLY A 22 16.64 -4.78 10.42
C GLY A 22 16.09 -3.40 10.75
N GLN A 23 15.46 -2.72 9.80
CA GLN A 23 14.67 -1.52 10.03
C GLN A 23 13.18 -1.89 10.11
N THR A 24 12.47 -1.27 11.05
CA THR A 24 11.00 -1.37 11.14
C THR A 24 10.40 -0.17 10.45
N TYR A 25 9.50 -0.43 9.50
CA TYR A 25 8.71 0.58 8.81
C TYR A 25 7.26 0.50 9.28
N ILE A 26 6.65 1.65 9.56
CA ILE A 26 5.24 1.77 9.93
C ILE A 26 4.60 2.75 8.95
N PHE A 27 3.75 2.24 8.07
CA PHE A 27 3.02 2.98 7.05
C PHE A 27 1.64 3.40 7.54
N PHE A 28 1.22 4.60 7.18
CA PHE A 28 -0.08 5.17 7.53
C PHE A 28 -0.46 6.30 6.58
N ILE A 29 -1.73 6.70 6.59
CA ILE A 29 -2.20 7.90 5.89
C ILE A 29 -2.24 9.08 6.87
N ASN A 30 -1.56 10.17 6.53
CA ASN A 30 -1.43 11.35 7.39
C ASN A 30 -2.67 12.29 7.31
N GLU A 31 -2.63 13.40 8.06
CA GLU A 31 -3.72 14.40 8.09
C GLU A 31 -3.98 15.11 6.74
N HIS A 32 -3.04 15.04 5.81
CA HIS A 32 -3.14 15.61 4.47
C HIS A 32 -3.59 14.58 3.42
N HIS A 33 -4.02 13.39 3.84
CA HIS A 33 -4.38 12.28 2.95
C HIS A 33 -3.20 11.77 2.10
N GLU A 34 -1.97 11.85 2.64
CA GLU A 34 -0.76 11.38 1.98
C GLU A 34 -0.27 10.09 2.62
N LEU A 35 0.27 9.19 1.80
CA LEU A 35 0.97 8.01 2.30
C LEU A 35 2.28 8.42 2.97
N ALA A 36 2.43 8.09 4.26
CA ALA A 36 3.58 8.42 5.08
C ALA A 36 4.11 7.18 5.80
N TYR A 37 5.33 7.29 6.32
CA TYR A 37 5.92 6.22 7.13
C TYR A 37 6.83 6.73 8.24
N LEU A 38 6.92 5.92 9.29
CA LEU A 38 7.97 5.99 10.29
C LEU A 38 8.98 4.88 10.02
N VAL A 39 10.28 5.16 10.15
CA VAL A 39 11.34 4.15 10.03
C VAL A 39 12.31 4.24 11.21
N THR A 40 12.75 3.10 11.75
CA THR A 40 13.80 3.07 12.78
C THR A 40 15.15 3.54 12.23
N SER A 41 15.85 4.40 12.96
CA SER A 41 17.21 4.79 12.59
C SER A 41 18.18 3.60 12.68
N SER A 42 19.19 3.60 11.81
CA SER A 42 20.16 2.50 11.74
C SER A 42 20.86 2.29 13.09
N GLY A 43 20.58 1.16 13.74
CA GLY A 43 21.21 0.76 15.01
C GLY A 43 20.45 1.15 16.28
N ASP A 44 19.33 1.87 16.20
CA ASP A 44 18.48 2.17 17.36
C ASP A 44 17.00 1.90 17.07
N SER A 45 16.46 0.84 17.67
CA SER A 45 15.06 0.43 17.49
C SER A 45 14.04 1.34 18.20
N LYS A 46 14.50 2.35 18.94
CA LYS A 46 13.64 3.25 19.72
C LYS A 46 13.39 4.60 19.06
N ILE A 47 14.21 4.99 18.08
CA ILE A 47 14.11 6.28 17.40
C ILE A 47 13.49 6.06 16.03
N TYR A 48 12.38 6.74 15.77
CA TYR A 48 11.68 6.71 14.49
C TYR A 48 11.80 8.07 13.78
N GLU A 49 12.20 8.02 12.52
CA GLU A 49 12.20 9.17 11.61
C GLU A 49 10.93 9.17 10.77
N HIS A 50 10.34 10.36 10.59
CA HIS A 50 9.09 10.54 9.84
C HIS A 50 9.37 10.96 8.40
N HIS A 51 8.72 10.29 7.46
CA HIS A 51 8.84 10.54 6.03
C HIS A 51 7.46 10.52 5.36
N VAL A 52 7.35 11.25 4.26
CA VAL A 52 6.22 11.14 3.32
C VAL A 52 6.72 10.39 2.10
N VAL A 53 5.98 9.38 1.64
CA VAL A 53 6.29 8.68 0.40
C VAL A 53 6.20 9.69 -0.74
N SER A 54 7.19 9.71 -1.63
CA SER A 54 7.20 10.58 -2.79
C SER A 54 7.47 9.75 -4.02
N VAL A 55 6.52 9.73 -4.96
CA VAL A 55 6.59 8.96 -6.20
C VAL A 55 6.59 9.89 -7.39
N THR A 56 7.31 9.50 -8.44
CA THR A 56 7.27 10.22 -9.72
C THR A 56 6.19 9.59 -10.58
N ASN A 57 5.21 10.37 -11.01
CA ASN A 57 4.27 9.93 -12.03
C ASN A 57 4.93 10.20 -13.38
N GLY A 58 5.05 9.21 -14.27
CA GLY A 58 5.77 9.32 -15.56
C GLY A 58 5.30 10.43 -16.54
N VAL A 59 4.38 11.29 -16.11
CA VAL A 59 3.89 12.49 -16.81
C VAL A 59 4.70 13.74 -16.45
N ASP A 60 5.16 13.87 -15.20
CA ASP A 60 6.06 14.93 -14.78
C ASP A 60 7.14 14.38 -13.84
N ASN A 61 8.41 14.68 -14.11
CA ASN A 61 9.55 14.23 -13.28
C ASN A 61 9.61 14.93 -11.90
N ASN A 62 8.47 15.41 -11.39
CA ASN A 62 8.34 16.04 -10.10
C ASN A 62 7.74 15.01 -9.12
N PRO A 63 8.51 14.53 -8.15
CA PRO A 63 8.01 13.62 -7.14
C PRO A 63 6.88 14.26 -6.34
N ARG A 64 5.77 13.55 -6.18
CA ARG A 64 4.60 14.00 -5.40
C ARG A 64 4.16 12.91 -4.43
N PRO A 65 3.60 13.29 -3.28
CA PRO A 65 3.05 12.33 -2.36
C PRO A 65 1.81 11.64 -2.95
N PRO A 66 1.71 10.30 -2.88
CA PRO A 66 0.52 9.60 -3.30
C PRO A 66 -0.66 9.99 -2.41
N ARG A 67 -1.77 10.40 -3.05
CA ARG A 67 -3.01 10.75 -2.34
C ARG A 67 -3.84 9.51 -2.09
N ALA A 68 -4.13 9.24 -0.83
CA ALA A 68 -4.89 8.10 -0.38
C ALA A 68 -6.28 8.50 0.12
N LYS A 69 -7.20 7.56 0.00
CA LYS A 69 -8.47 7.56 0.70
C LYS A 69 -8.25 7.36 2.19
N CYS A 70 -9.18 7.87 2.99
CA CYS A 70 -9.22 7.97 4.44
C CYS A 70 -8.93 6.68 5.26
N GLY A 71 -7.72 6.14 5.19
CA GLY A 71 -7.13 5.32 6.25
C GLY A 71 -6.44 4.05 5.79
N THR A 72 -7.07 3.26 4.92
CA THR A 72 -6.69 1.86 4.75
C THR A 72 -5.33 1.66 4.08
N VAL A 73 -4.47 0.87 4.73
CA VAL A 73 -3.13 0.55 4.22
C VAL A 73 -2.78 -0.91 4.53
N ALA A 74 -2.10 -1.58 3.60
CA ALA A 74 -1.47 -2.88 3.81
C ALA A 74 -0.05 -2.84 3.25
N ALA A 75 0.85 -3.66 3.79
CA ALA A 75 2.22 -3.70 3.31
C ALA A 75 2.83 -5.10 3.45
N VAL A 76 3.78 -5.40 2.57
CA VAL A 76 4.62 -6.60 2.59
C VAL A 76 6.06 -6.20 2.28
N ALA A 77 7.01 -6.95 2.83
CA ALA A 77 8.42 -6.78 2.51
C ALA A 77 9.11 -8.13 2.36
N TRP A 78 10.09 -8.19 1.49
CA TRP A 78 10.94 -9.37 1.29
C TRP A 78 12.30 -8.99 0.73
N ASP A 79 13.24 -9.91 0.84
CA ASP A 79 14.55 -9.81 0.20
C ASP A 79 14.48 -10.59 -1.12
N GLY A 80 14.51 -9.89 -2.24
CA GLY A 80 14.56 -10.44 -3.58
C GLY A 80 15.97 -10.87 -3.99
N GLN A 81 16.15 -11.17 -5.28
CA GLN A 81 17.40 -11.63 -5.86
C GLN A 81 18.44 -10.49 -6.02
N GLY A 82 18.80 -9.84 -4.90
CA GLY A 82 19.76 -8.74 -4.82
C GLY A 82 19.18 -7.39 -4.39
N ASP A 83 17.85 -7.28 -4.30
CA ASP A 83 17.16 -6.04 -3.92
C ASP A 83 16.16 -6.26 -2.77
N HIS A 84 16.00 -5.23 -1.95
CA HIS A 84 15.06 -5.21 -0.84
C HIS A 84 13.78 -4.58 -1.32
N GLU A 85 12.70 -5.34 -1.18
CA GLU A 85 11.44 -4.95 -1.75
C GLU A 85 10.43 -4.67 -0.65
N ILE A 86 9.78 -3.52 -0.74
CA ILE A 86 8.57 -3.22 0.03
C ILE A 86 7.47 -2.93 -0.97
N ARG A 87 6.28 -3.48 -0.74
CA ARG A 87 5.07 -3.11 -1.45
C ARG A 87 4.06 -2.59 -0.45
N ILE A 88 3.47 -1.45 -0.78
CA ILE A 88 2.42 -0.81 0.00
C ILE A 88 1.18 -0.74 -0.87
N TYR A 89 0.06 -1.17 -0.29
CA TYR A 89 -1.25 -1.12 -0.90
C TYR A 89 -2.13 -0.17 -0.11
N TYR A 90 -2.79 0.74 -0.82
CA TYR A 90 -3.72 1.69 -0.24
C TYR A 90 -4.88 1.92 -1.20
N ILE A 91 -5.93 2.58 -0.72
CA ILE A 91 -7.10 2.88 -1.55
C ILE A 91 -6.98 4.33 -2.04
N VAL A 92 -7.23 4.60 -3.32
CA VAL A 92 -7.44 5.95 -3.86
C VAL A 92 -8.95 6.17 -4.04
N ALA A 93 -9.45 7.33 -3.61
CA ALA A 93 -10.88 7.64 -3.66
C ALA A 93 -11.35 8.02 -5.08
N GLU A 94 -12.56 7.61 -5.44
CA GLU A 94 -13.25 8.11 -6.64
C GLU A 94 -13.41 9.64 -6.52
N ASP A 95 -12.84 10.38 -7.48
CA ASP A 95 -12.82 11.85 -7.50
C ASP A 95 -12.24 12.53 -6.23
N GLY A 96 -11.47 11.79 -5.42
CA GLY A 96 -10.96 12.30 -4.14
C GLY A 96 -11.99 12.31 -2.99
N ASP A 97 -13.18 11.74 -3.17
CA ASP A 97 -14.23 11.70 -2.16
C ASP A 97 -14.20 10.38 -1.35
N CYS A 98 -13.82 10.47 -0.07
CA CYS A 98 -13.74 9.30 0.81
C CYS A 98 -15.07 8.57 1.04
N SER A 99 -16.22 9.21 0.80
CA SER A 99 -17.54 8.58 0.96
C SER A 99 -17.90 7.64 -0.18
N LYS A 100 -17.25 7.80 -1.34
CA LYS A 100 -17.46 6.97 -2.52
C LYS A 100 -16.59 5.70 -2.48
N ARG A 101 -16.78 4.83 -3.47
CA ARG A 101 -15.86 3.71 -3.72
C ARG A 101 -14.45 4.23 -4.02
N GLY A 102 -13.48 3.33 -4.00
CA GLY A 102 -12.11 3.66 -4.40
C GLY A 102 -11.49 2.51 -5.18
N TYR A 103 -10.23 2.63 -5.57
CA TYR A 103 -9.48 1.54 -6.18
C TYR A 103 -8.19 1.28 -5.42
N VAL A 104 -7.73 0.03 -5.45
CA VAL A 104 -6.46 -0.34 -4.81
C VAL A 104 -5.30 0.17 -5.68
N GLN A 105 -4.34 0.82 -5.06
CA GLN A 105 -3.12 1.32 -5.67
C GLN A 105 -1.91 0.73 -4.97
N GLU A 106 -0.90 0.36 -5.75
CA GLU A 106 0.40 -0.10 -5.25
C GLU A 106 1.45 1.02 -5.33
N VAL A 107 2.27 1.08 -4.29
CA VAL A 107 3.57 1.76 -4.28
C VAL A 107 4.64 0.73 -3.97
N ALA A 108 5.71 0.72 -4.76
CA ALA A 108 6.85 -0.15 -4.61
C ALA A 108 8.07 0.62 -4.10
N TYR A 109 8.87 -0.04 -3.26
CA TYR A 109 10.22 0.37 -2.93
C TYR A 109 11.20 -0.70 -3.39
N ASN A 110 12.29 -0.27 -4.02
CA ASN A 110 13.52 -1.03 -4.11
C ASN A 110 14.73 -0.09 -4.00
N LEU A 111 15.94 -0.65 -3.81
CA LEU A 111 17.14 0.17 -3.62
C LEU A 111 17.51 1.00 -4.85
N ALA A 112 17.26 0.47 -6.04
CA ALA A 112 17.58 1.08 -7.33
C ALA A 112 16.67 2.28 -7.66
N ASN A 113 15.36 2.10 -7.54
CA ASN A 113 14.31 3.03 -7.99
C ASN A 113 13.76 3.88 -6.84
N LYS A 114 14.05 3.54 -5.58
CA LYS A 114 13.39 4.11 -4.39
C LYS A 114 11.88 3.88 -4.48
N TRP A 115 11.08 4.88 -4.11
CA TRP A 115 9.63 4.81 -4.14
C TRP A 115 9.09 5.08 -5.56
N GLU A 116 8.34 4.13 -6.10
CA GLU A 116 7.69 4.24 -7.40
C GLU A 116 6.25 3.72 -7.35
N LEU A 117 5.42 4.10 -8.32
CA LEU A 117 4.11 3.47 -8.47
C LEU A 117 4.29 2.04 -8.97
N GLY A 118 3.61 1.11 -8.31
CA GLY A 118 3.51 -0.26 -8.79
C GLY A 118 2.42 -0.41 -9.85
N ASN A 119 2.32 -1.61 -10.43
CA ASN A 119 1.42 -1.87 -11.55
C ASN A 119 -0.07 -1.89 -11.14
N LEU A 120 -0.37 -2.23 -9.88
CA LEU A 120 -1.76 -2.28 -9.40
C LEU A 120 -2.35 -0.87 -9.29
N GLY A 121 -3.41 -0.60 -10.06
CA GLY A 121 -4.10 0.69 -10.05
C GLY A 121 -3.42 1.82 -10.84
N TYR A 122 -2.29 1.54 -11.50
CA TYR A 122 -1.50 2.52 -12.23
C TYR A 122 -2.26 3.19 -13.37
N ASP A 123 -2.86 2.38 -14.25
CA ASP A 123 -3.69 2.84 -15.35
C ASP A 123 -5.18 2.61 -15.07
N GLU A 124 -6.05 3.22 -15.88
CA GLU A 124 -7.50 3.12 -15.68
C GLU A 124 -8.00 1.69 -15.86
N ALA A 125 -7.40 0.91 -16.77
CA ALA A 125 -7.76 -0.48 -17.02
C ALA A 125 -7.40 -1.42 -15.84
N GLY A 126 -6.31 -1.14 -15.14
CA GLY A 126 -5.83 -1.85 -13.95
C GLY A 126 -6.42 -1.37 -12.63
N ARG A 127 -7.43 -0.48 -12.65
CA ARG A 127 -8.13 -0.04 -11.43
C ARG A 127 -9.08 -1.10 -10.93
N HIS A 128 -8.69 -1.77 -9.86
CA HIS A 128 -9.57 -2.68 -9.15
C HIS A 128 -10.38 -1.94 -8.08
N TRP A 129 -11.63 -1.64 -8.42
CA TRP A 129 -12.56 -0.93 -7.54
C TRP A 129 -12.99 -1.76 -6.33
N VAL A 130 -13.03 -1.10 -5.17
CA VAL A 130 -13.41 -1.60 -3.84
C VAL A 130 -14.38 -0.63 -3.17
N ASP A 131 -15.15 -1.15 -2.22
CA ASP A 131 -16.24 -0.41 -1.57
C ASP A 131 -15.73 0.73 -0.68
N SER A 132 -16.65 1.59 -0.24
CA SER A 132 -16.27 2.82 0.45
C SER A 132 -15.56 2.57 1.79
N ASP A 133 -15.97 1.50 2.47
CA ASP A 133 -15.54 1.04 3.79
C ASP A 133 -14.57 -0.17 3.74
N ALA A 134 -13.95 -0.44 2.59
CA ALA A 134 -13.04 -1.57 2.42
C ALA A 134 -11.78 -1.48 3.31
N SER A 135 -11.45 -2.60 3.96
CA SER A 135 -10.19 -2.84 4.66
C SER A 135 -9.26 -3.66 3.77
N LEU A 136 -7.95 -3.47 3.90
CA LEU A 136 -6.94 -4.18 3.13
C LEU A 136 -6.10 -5.11 4.02
N SER A 137 -5.63 -6.20 3.44
CA SER A 137 -4.56 -7.04 3.97
C SER A 137 -3.71 -7.52 2.82
N ALA A 138 -2.41 -7.73 3.03
CA ALA A 138 -1.53 -8.24 1.99
C ALA A 138 -0.62 -9.34 2.54
N CYS A 139 -0.26 -10.28 1.68
CA CYS A 139 0.76 -11.27 1.97
C CYS A 139 1.58 -11.58 0.71
N ALA A 140 2.78 -12.11 0.93
CA ALA A 140 3.68 -12.53 -0.13
C ALA A 140 4.14 -13.96 0.15
N LEU A 141 4.18 -14.79 -0.89
CA LEU A 141 4.92 -16.05 -0.89
C LEU A 141 6.17 -15.86 -1.75
N VAL A 142 7.34 -15.97 -1.12
CA VAL A 142 8.61 -15.54 -1.73
C VAL A 142 9.49 -16.76 -2.00
N TRP A 143 10.05 -16.81 -3.20
CA TRP A 143 11.08 -17.75 -3.65
C TRP A 143 12.31 -16.97 -4.10
N PRO A 144 13.47 -17.63 -4.30
CA PRO A 144 14.71 -16.94 -4.67
C PRO A 144 14.63 -16.10 -5.95
N ASP A 145 13.70 -16.39 -6.85
CA ASP A 145 13.57 -15.79 -8.18
C ASP A 145 12.23 -15.06 -8.40
N LYS A 146 11.28 -15.14 -7.46
CA LYS A 146 9.94 -14.55 -7.61
C LYS A 146 9.21 -14.35 -6.29
N ALA A 147 8.22 -13.46 -6.28
CA ALA A 147 7.34 -13.21 -5.13
C ALA A 147 5.86 -13.19 -5.56
N ASP A 148 5.08 -14.18 -5.12
CA ASP A 148 3.63 -14.22 -5.37
C ASP A 148 2.91 -13.34 -4.34
N LEU A 149 2.48 -12.17 -4.80
CA LEU A 149 1.81 -11.14 -4.02
C LEU A 149 0.31 -11.32 -4.06
N LYS A 150 -0.33 -11.25 -2.89
CA LYS A 150 -1.79 -11.27 -2.76
C LYS A 150 -2.24 -10.10 -1.89
N VAL A 151 -3.24 -9.37 -2.37
CA VAL A 151 -3.92 -8.32 -1.65
C VAL A 151 -5.37 -8.73 -1.46
N PHE A 152 -5.89 -8.58 -0.26
CA PHE A 152 -7.26 -8.89 0.09
C PHE A 152 -7.98 -7.61 0.45
N ALA A 153 -9.20 -7.44 -0.07
CA ALA A 153 -10.08 -6.34 0.30
C ALA A 153 -11.41 -6.88 0.81
N SER A 154 -11.88 -6.33 1.92
CA SER A 154 -13.28 -6.48 2.35
C SER A 154 -14.21 -5.60 1.52
N GLY A 155 -15.48 -5.97 1.45
CA GLY A 155 -16.49 -5.18 0.76
C GLY A 155 -17.87 -5.81 0.81
N LYS A 156 -18.76 -5.33 -0.06
CA LYS A 156 -20.14 -5.78 -0.25
C LYS A 156 -20.42 -6.04 -1.73
N ASP A 157 -21.19 -7.06 -2.06
CA ASP A 157 -21.67 -7.27 -3.44
C ASP A 157 -22.78 -6.27 -3.80
N ASP A 158 -23.29 -6.34 -5.04
CA ASP A 158 -24.36 -5.45 -5.53
C ASP A 158 -25.68 -5.62 -4.76
N ARG A 159 -25.80 -6.66 -3.94
CA ARG A 159 -26.95 -6.94 -3.07
C ARG A 159 -26.68 -6.55 -1.61
N GLY A 160 -25.49 -6.00 -1.31
CA GLY A 160 -25.07 -5.60 0.03
C GLY A 160 -24.50 -6.73 0.89
N ASN A 161 -24.33 -7.95 0.36
CA ASN A 161 -23.76 -9.06 1.13
C ASN A 161 -22.26 -8.89 1.29
N LEU A 162 -21.73 -9.21 2.48
CA LEU A 162 -20.30 -9.18 2.74
C LEU A 162 -19.54 -10.05 1.74
N LYS A 163 -18.43 -9.54 1.19
CA LYS A 163 -17.54 -10.29 0.30
C LYS A 163 -16.09 -10.03 0.68
N LEU A 164 -15.23 -10.98 0.34
CA LEU A 164 -13.78 -10.79 0.31
C LEU A 164 -13.30 -10.91 -1.13
N THR A 165 -12.48 -9.96 -1.55
CA THR A 165 -11.87 -9.95 -2.88
C THR A 165 -10.38 -10.18 -2.71
N LYS A 166 -9.80 -11.08 -3.52
CA LYS A 166 -8.37 -11.32 -3.65
C LYS A 166 -7.90 -10.69 -4.96
N PHE A 167 -6.84 -9.90 -4.90
CA PHE A 167 -6.07 -9.42 -6.02
C PHE A 167 -4.72 -10.13 -6.00
N PHE A 168 -4.30 -10.68 -7.12
CA PHE A 168 -3.01 -11.37 -7.24
C PHE A 168 -2.41 -11.10 -8.61
N PHE A 169 -1.08 -11.09 -8.69
CA PHE A 169 -0.39 -10.92 -9.97
C PHE A 169 -0.33 -12.27 -10.70
N ASP A 170 -0.89 -12.32 -11.90
CA ASP A 170 -0.76 -13.47 -12.79
C ASP A 170 0.49 -13.29 -13.65
N TYR A 171 1.48 -14.15 -13.42
CA TYR A 171 2.75 -14.12 -14.15
C TYR A 171 2.65 -14.60 -15.60
N ALA A 172 1.64 -15.38 -15.96
CA ALA A 172 1.46 -15.82 -17.34
C ALA A 172 0.89 -14.70 -18.21
N GLU A 173 0.01 -13.88 -17.63
CA GLU A 173 -0.68 -12.79 -18.31
C GLU A 173 -0.07 -11.40 -18.02
N GLU A 174 0.94 -11.34 -17.16
CA GLU A 174 1.64 -10.13 -16.70
C GLU A 174 0.70 -9.03 -16.16
N GLN A 175 -0.37 -9.41 -15.49
CA GLN A 175 -1.40 -8.49 -15.00
C GLN A 175 -1.95 -8.84 -13.62
N TRP A 176 -2.51 -7.85 -12.95
CA TRP A 176 -3.26 -8.06 -11.72
C TRP A 176 -4.66 -8.62 -12.02
N VAL A 177 -5.00 -9.72 -11.35
CA VAL A 177 -6.27 -10.42 -11.51
C VAL A 177 -7.09 -10.30 -10.23
N LYS A 178 -8.40 -10.15 -10.39
CA LYS A 178 -9.39 -10.10 -9.32
C LYS A 178 -10.14 -11.42 -9.21
N ASP A 179 -10.25 -11.94 -7.99
CA ASP A 179 -11.01 -13.14 -7.67
C ASP A 179 -11.86 -12.91 -6.41
N ILE A 180 -13.11 -13.41 -6.40
CA ILE A 180 -14.01 -13.27 -5.25
C ILE A 180 -13.90 -14.54 -4.42
N ILE A 181 -13.51 -14.39 -3.15
CA ILE A 181 -13.45 -15.52 -2.23
C ILE A 181 -14.89 -15.91 -1.85
N PRO A 182 -15.33 -17.15 -2.13
CA PRO A 182 -16.69 -17.56 -1.85
C PRO A 182 -16.93 -17.64 -0.34
N ASN A 183 -18.03 -17.05 0.13
CA ASN A 183 -18.50 -17.21 1.50
C ASN A 183 -19.06 -18.63 1.67
N ARG A 184 -18.26 -19.55 2.23
CA ARG A 184 -18.68 -20.91 2.60
C ARG A 184 -18.62 -21.19 4.11
N TRP A 185 -18.55 -20.13 4.92
CA TRP A 185 -18.56 -20.19 6.39
C TRP A 185 -19.97 -20.42 6.94
#